data_AF-A0A975H950-F1
#
_entry.id   AF-A0A975H950-F1
#
_cell.length_a   1.000
_cell.length_b   1.000
_cell.length_c   1.000
_cell.angle_alpha   90.00
_cell.angle_beta   90.00
_cell.angle_gamma   90.00
#
_symmetry.space_group_name_H-M   'P 1'
#
loop_
_entity.id
_entity.type
_entity.pdbx_description
1 polymer ?
#
loop_
_entity_poly.entity_id
_entity_poly.type
_entity_poly.pdbx_seq_one_letter_code
_entity_poly.pdbx_strand_id
1 'polypeptide(L)' 'METCAAGILGGFDNRPGTLLYTAEKEEIEKETASLIEQGGRKGYIIGADCSLHDELQEERIRWVADAAHRI' A
#
# COMPACT_ATOMS: atom_id res chain seq x y z
N MET A 1 4.97 15.46 -28.61
CA MET A 1 3.89 15.02 -27.70
C MET A 1 4.58 14.30 -26.57
N GLU A 2 4.84 15.03 -25.49
CA GLU A 2 5.40 14.46 -24.26
C GLU A 2 4.35 13.48 -23.72
N THR A 3 4.72 12.22 -23.55
CA THR A 3 3.85 11.25 -22.89
C THR A 3 3.63 11.71 -21.46
N CYS A 4 2.38 11.99 -21.07
CA CYS A 4 2.02 12.03 -19.66
C CYS A 4 2.50 10.71 -19.05
N ALA A 5 3.46 10.75 -18.12
CA ALA A 5 3.83 9.57 -17.37
C ALA A 5 2.60 9.17 -16.55
N ALA A 6 1.82 8.22 -17.06
CA ALA A 6 0.63 7.73 -16.38
C ALA A 6 1.09 7.06 -15.08
N GLY A 7 0.70 7.63 -13.95
CA GLY A 7 0.95 7.01 -12.65
C GLY A 7 0.11 5.75 -12.50
N ILE A 8 0.69 4.71 -11.90
CA ILE A 8 0.00 3.49 -11.51
C ILE A 8 -0.48 3.68 -10.06
N LEU A 9 -1.77 3.52 -9.84
CA LEU A 9 -2.33 3.33 -8.49
C LEU A 9 -2.45 1.83 -8.26
N GLY A 10 -1.77 1.31 -7.25
CA GLY A 10 -1.92 -0.07 -6.79
C GLY A 10 -1.84 -0.13 -5.28
N GLY A 11 -1.85 -1.34 -4.72
CA GLY A 11 -1.58 -1.53 -3.31
C GLY A 11 -2.36 -2.69 -2.70
N PHE A 12 -2.96 -2.45 -1.55
CA PHE A 12 -3.48 -3.50 -0.68
C PHE A 12 -4.91 -3.91 -1.02
N ASP A 13 -5.19 -5.21 -0.84
CA ASP A 13 -6.53 -5.76 -0.81
C ASP A 13 -7.29 -5.23 0.42
N ASN A 14 -8.34 -4.47 0.17
CA ASN A 14 -9.09 -3.72 1.17
C ASN A 14 -10.22 -4.51 1.84
N ARG A 15 -10.38 -5.81 1.53
CA ARG A 15 -11.44 -6.64 2.09
C ARG A 15 -11.11 -7.10 3.53
N PRO A 16 -12.08 -7.14 4.45
CA PRO A 16 -11.87 -7.75 5.77
C PRO A 16 -11.33 -9.18 5.67
N GLY A 17 -10.41 -9.55 6.57
CA GLY A 17 -9.78 -10.86 6.58
C GLY A 17 -8.55 -11.01 5.67
N THR A 18 -8.13 -9.94 4.99
CA THR A 18 -6.90 -9.92 4.19
C THR A 18 -5.71 -9.44 5.02
N LEU A 19 -4.51 -9.48 4.42
CA LEU A 19 -3.25 -9.09 5.05
C LEU A 19 -3.34 -7.75 5.80
N LEU A 20 -3.94 -6.74 5.18
CA LEU A 20 -4.04 -5.40 5.79
C LEU A 20 -4.80 -5.43 7.13
N TYR A 21 -5.75 -6.35 7.30
CA TYR A 21 -6.58 -6.49 8.51
C TYR A 21 -6.05 -7.48 9.53
N THR A 22 -5.40 -8.55 9.09
CA THR A 22 -5.11 -9.70 9.97
C THR A 22 -3.64 -9.90 10.25
N ALA A 23 -2.75 -9.37 9.41
CA ALA A 23 -1.33 -9.64 9.53
C ALA A 23 -0.67 -8.79 10.62
N GLU A 24 0.51 -9.24 11.02
CA GLU A 24 1.37 -8.51 11.95
C GLU A 24 2.05 -7.32 11.25
N LYS A 25 2.53 -6.37 12.05
CA LYS A 25 3.21 -5.17 11.54
C LYS A 25 4.32 -5.51 10.54
N GLU A 26 5.20 -6.44 10.89
CA GLU A 26 6.36 -6.80 10.05
C GLU A 26 5.93 -7.35 8.68
N GLU A 27 4.83 -8.09 8.62
CA GLU A 27 4.28 -8.61 7.38
C GLU A 27 3.69 -7.50 6.50
N ILE A 28 3.02 -6.51 7.11
CA ILE A 28 2.51 -5.33 6.41
C ILE A 28 3.65 -4.48 5.84
N GLU A 29 4.72 -4.27 6.61
CA GLU A 29 5.88 -3.51 6.14
C GLU A 29 6.61 -4.25 5.00
N LYS A 30 6.73 -5.57 5.09
CA LYS A 30 7.31 -6.41 4.04
C LYS A 30 6.48 -6.38 2.75
N GLU A 31 5.16 -6.49 2.86
CA GLU A 31 4.27 -6.41 1.70
C GLU A 31 4.30 -5.01 1.07
N THR A 32 4.37 -3.95 1.89
CA THR A 32 4.56 -2.58 1.41
C THR A 32 5.81 -2.46 0.52
N ALA A 33 6.93 -3.04 0.98
CA ALA A 33 8.17 -3.04 0.20
C ALA A 33 8.02 -3.82 -1.11
N SER A 34 7.42 -5.01 -1.05
CA SER A 34 7.14 -5.85 -2.22
C SER A 34 6.29 -5.10 -3.28
N LEU A 35 5.24 -4.40 -2.85
CA LEU A 35 4.36 -3.63 -3.75
C LEU A 35 5.08 -2.47 -4.42
N ILE A 36 5.92 -1.74 -3.68
CA ILE A 36 6.73 -0.62 -4.22
C ILE A 36 7.80 -1.13 -5.19
N GLU A 37 8.43 -2.28 -4.91
CA GLU A 37 9.41 -2.90 -5.81
C GLU A 37 8.76 -3.36 -7.13
N GLN A 38 7.54 -3.91 -7.06
CA GLN A 38 6.77 -4.33 -8.24
C GLN A 38 6.23 -3.14 -9.05
N GLY A 39 5.70 -2.12 -8.36
CA GLY A 39 5.12 -0.92 -8.98
C GLY A 39 6.15 0.10 -9.47
N GLY A 40 7.37 0.05 -8.92
CA GLY A 40 8.45 0.99 -9.19
C GLY A 40 8.42 2.22 -8.28
N ARG A 41 9.58 2.86 -8.09
CA ARG A 41 9.74 4.00 -7.16
C ARG A 41 9.34 5.36 -7.74
N LYS A 42 8.93 5.42 -9.01
CA LYS A 42 8.52 6.65 -9.69
C LYS A 42 7.22 6.39 -10.43
N GLY A 43 6.25 7.29 -10.24
CA GLY A 43 4.94 7.14 -10.87
C GLY A 43 4.10 6.01 -10.27
N TYR A 44 4.41 5.53 -9.07
CA TYR A 44 3.58 4.58 -8.33
C TYR A 44 2.99 5.26 -7.11
N ILE A 45 1.69 5.07 -6.91
CA ILE A 45 0.97 5.50 -5.72
C ILE A 45 0.47 4.24 -5.04
N ILE A 46 0.83 4.06 -3.77
CA ILE A 46 0.34 2.96 -2.94
C ILE A 46 -0.95 3.40 -2.25
N GLY A 47 -2.01 2.61 -2.40
CA GLY A 47 -3.31 2.84 -1.79
C GLY A 47 -3.98 1.54 -1.39
N ALA A 48 -5.25 1.64 -1.04
CA ALA A 48 -6.14 0.49 -0.97
C ALA A 48 -6.88 0.37 -2.31
N ASP A 49 -7.17 -0.86 -2.75
CA ASP A 49 -7.81 -1.14 -4.05
C ASP A 49 -9.08 -0.28 -4.30
N CYS A 50 -9.83 0.03 -3.23
CA CYS A 50 -10.97 0.95 -3.30
C CYS A 50 -11.07 1.87 -2.06
N SER A 51 -11.84 1.46 -1.05
CA SER A 51 -12.11 2.21 0.19
C SER A 51 -11.56 1.48 1.41
N LEU A 52 -11.21 2.20 2.47
CA LEU A 52 -10.88 1.60 3.76
C LEU A 52 -12.15 1.40 4.58
N HIS A 53 -12.30 0.24 5.20
CA HIS A 53 -13.43 -0.03 6.09
C HIS A 53 -13.19 0.59 7.47
N ASP A 54 -14.25 1.04 8.15
CA ASP A 54 -14.13 1.71 9.46
C ASP A 54 -13.50 0.80 10.54
N GLU A 55 -13.57 -0.50 10.35
CA GLU A 55 -12.95 -1.51 11.23
C GLU A 55 -11.42 -1.59 11.09
N LEU A 56 -10.85 -1.04 10.02
CA LEU A 56 -9.40 -1.03 9.85
C LEU A 56 -8.78 -0.06 10.85
N GLN A 57 -7.95 -0.60 11.74
CA GLN A 57 -7.23 0.18 12.73
C GLN A 57 -6.29 1.18 12.04
N GLU A 58 -6.39 2.46 12.39
CA GLU A 58 -5.57 3.54 11.82
C GLU A 58 -4.07 3.25 11.91
N GLU A 59 -3.64 2.59 12.97
CA GLU A 59 -2.24 2.20 13.17
C GLU A 59 -1.69 1.35 12.01
N ARG A 60 -2.51 0.48 11.42
CA ARG A 60 -2.12 -0.37 10.28
C ARG A 60 -1.84 0.46 9.03
N ILE A 61 -2.62 1.53 8.80
CA ILE A 61 -2.38 2.51 7.72
C ILE A 61 -1.05 3.23 7.98
N ARG A 62 -0.78 3.57 9.24
CA ARG A 62 0.47 4.21 9.64
C ARG A 62 1.69 3.34 9.36
N TRP A 63 1.61 2.04 9.62
CA TRP A 63 2.70 1.10 9.30
C TRP A 63 3.01 1.07 7.81
N VAL A 64 1.99 1.07 6.95
CA VAL A 64 2.19 1.17 5.48
C VAL A 64 2.88 2.48 5.10
N ALA A 65 2.38 3.61 5.59
CA ALA A 65 2.95 4.92 5.30
C ALA A 65 4.41 5.04 5.79
N ASP A 66 4.67 4.61 7.02
CA ASP A 66 5.99 4.64 7.61
C ASP A 66 6.97 3.70 6.88
N ALA A 67 6.52 2.53 6.44
CA ALA A 67 7.33 1.62 5.62
C ALA A 67 7.64 2.21 4.25
N ALA A 68 6.65 2.80 3.58
CA ALA A 68 6.84 3.44 2.28
C ALA A 68 7.84 4.60 2.35
N HIS A 69 7.84 5.40 3.42
CA HIS A 69 8.81 6.50 3.61
C HIS A 69 10.25 6.05 3.88
N ARG A 70 10.48 4.77 4.18
CA ARG A 70 11.83 4.22 4.42
C ARG A 70 12.50 3.68 3.14
N ILE A 71 11.81 3.67 2.00
CA ILE A 71 12.23 3.03 0.72
C ILE A 71 12.59 4.08 -0.34
#